data_AF-A0A0B1T319-F1
#
_entry.id   AF-A0A0B1T319-F1
#
_cell.length_a   1.000
_cell.length_b   1.000
_cell.length_c   1.000
_cell.angle_alpha   90.00
_cell.angle_beta   90.00
_cell.angle_gamma   90.00
#
_symmetry.space_group_name_H-M   'P 1'
#
loop_
_entity.id
_entity.type
_entity.pdbx_description
1 polymer ?
#
loop_
_entity_poly.entity_id
_entity_poly.type
_entity_poly.pdbx_seq_one_letter_code
_entity_poly.pdbx_strand_id
1 'polypeptide(L)'
;MLKTSLLVLAILLSVFAHDPFNMYSCKTDGKCNAGYKCEKGVCKWRKDCPLQLYAPPKLKKASCRMVVEVDEKGCPQTKTICDRD
;
A
#
# COMPACT_ATOMS: atom_id res chain seq x y z
N MET A 1 -23.60 -28.91 -23.53
CA MET A 1 -23.66 -28.68 -22.07
C MET A 1 -22.29 -28.78 -21.40
N LEU A 2 -21.47 -29.81 -21.68
CA LEU A 2 -20.11 -29.93 -21.14
C LEU A 2 -19.17 -28.74 -21.48
N LYS A 3 -19.19 -28.27 -22.74
CA LYS A 3 -18.39 -27.11 -23.18
C LYS A 3 -18.76 -25.82 -22.44
N THR A 4 -20.04 -25.62 -22.16
CA THR A 4 -20.55 -24.46 -21.44
C THR A 4 -20.16 -24.51 -19.96
N SER A 5 -20.24 -25.68 -19.31
CA SER A 5 -19.75 -25.88 -17.94
C SER A 5 -18.24 -25.66 -17.80
N LEU A 6 -17.44 -26.11 -18.77
CA LEU A 6 -15.98 -25.88 -18.78
C LEU A 6 -15.64 -24.39 -18.90
N LEU A 7 -16.37 -23.65 -19.74
CA LEU A 7 -16.19 -22.20 -19.90
C LEU A 7 -16.52 -21.44 -18.60
N VAL A 8 -17.64 -21.78 -17.95
CA VAL A 8 -18.02 -21.17 -16.67
C VAL A 8 -17.00 -21.48 -15.58
N LEU A 9 -16.51 -22.72 -15.51
CA LEU A 9 -15.49 -23.12 -14.54
C LEU A 9 -14.15 -22.40 -14.75
N ALA A 10 -13.72 -22.24 -16.01
CA ALA A 10 -12.49 -21.52 -16.35
C ALA A 10 -12.58 -20.02 -15.98
N ILE A 11 -13.74 -19.40 -16.22
CA ILE A 11 -13.99 -17.99 -15.86
C ILE A 11 -13.97 -17.84 -14.34
N LEU A 12 -14.63 -18.72 -13.59
CA LEU A 12 -14.62 -18.69 -12.13
C LEU A 12 -13.20 -18.81 -11.57
N LEU A 13 -12.41 -19.77 -12.06
CA LEU A 13 -11.02 -19.95 -11.62
C LEU A 13 -10.14 -18.73 -11.92
N SER A 14 -10.36 -18.04 -13.06
CA SER A 14 -9.60 -16.84 -13.40
C SER A 14 -9.89 -15.64 -12.49
N VAL A 15 -11.10 -15.55 -11.92
CA VAL A 15 -11.48 -14.48 -10.99
C VAL A 15 -10.84 -14.67 -9.61
N PHE A 16 -10.72 -15.91 -9.12
CA PHE A 16 -10.06 -16.20 -7.84
C PHE A 16 -8.53 -16.08 -7.90
N ALA A 17 -7.91 -16.12 -9.09
CA ALA A 17 -6.47 -15.96 -9.24
C ALA A 17 -6.02 -14.49 -9.16
N HIS A 18 -6.91 -13.54 -9.43
CA HIS A 18 -6.66 -12.12 -9.24
C HIS A 18 -7.24 -11.72 -7.89
N ASP A 19 -6.39 -11.54 -6.88
CA ASP A 19 -6.77 -11.02 -5.57
C ASP A 19 -6.41 -9.52 -5.50
N PRO A 20 -7.24 -8.62 -6.08
CA PRO A 20 -6.92 -7.19 -6.20
C PRO A 20 -6.86 -6.46 -4.85
N PHE A 21 -7.22 -7.13 -3.74
CA PHE A 21 -7.29 -6.56 -2.40
C PHE A 21 -6.13 -6.91 -1.49
N ASN A 22 -5.16 -7.69 -1.95
CA ASN A 22 -4.04 -8.06 -1.11
C ASN A 22 -2.98 -6.94 -1.10
N MET A 23 -3.26 -5.88 -0.33
CA MET A 23 -2.38 -4.70 -0.12
C MET A 23 -0.98 -5.10 0.41
N TYR A 24 -0.86 -6.33 0.92
CA TYR A 24 0.38 -6.93 1.39
C TYR A 24 1.06 -7.83 0.36
N SER A 25 0.46 -8.07 -0.81
CA SER A 25 1.07 -8.81 -1.91
C SER A 25 1.84 -7.89 -2.84
N CYS A 26 2.90 -8.40 -3.44
CA CYS A 26 3.62 -7.66 -4.47
C CYS A 26 2.74 -7.50 -5.71
N LYS A 27 2.80 -6.33 -6.33
CA LYS A 27 2.19 -6.10 -7.65
C LYS A 27 2.87 -6.98 -8.70
N THR A 28 2.23 -7.15 -9.85
CA THR A 28 2.73 -7.98 -10.97
C THR A 28 4.11 -7.59 -11.48
N ASP A 29 4.54 -6.35 -11.26
CA ASP A 29 5.86 -5.83 -11.58
C ASP A 29 6.89 -6.03 -10.45
N GLY A 30 6.56 -6.81 -9.42
CA GLY A 30 7.38 -7.04 -8.24
C GLY A 30 7.48 -5.81 -7.32
N LYS A 31 6.66 -4.77 -7.53
CA LYS A 31 6.72 -3.54 -6.72
C LYS A 31 5.67 -3.52 -5.60
N CYS A 32 5.97 -2.69 -4.61
CA CYS A 32 5.12 -2.40 -3.47
C CYS A 32 4.91 -0.89 -3.36
N ASN A 33 3.99 -0.48 -2.48
CA ASN A 33 3.81 0.93 -2.16
C ASN A 33 5.07 1.53 -1.50
N ALA A 34 5.16 2.86 -1.48
CA ALA A 34 6.28 3.57 -0.86
C ALA A 34 6.51 3.10 0.59
N GLY A 35 7.77 2.92 0.97
CA GLY A 35 8.16 2.36 2.27
C GLY A 35 8.16 0.84 2.36
N TYR A 36 7.79 0.12 1.29
CA TYR A 36 7.77 -1.34 1.28
C TYR A 36 8.70 -1.91 0.21
N LYS A 37 9.22 -3.11 0.46
CA LYS A 37 9.93 -3.94 -0.51
C LYS A 37 9.20 -5.26 -0.71
N CYS A 38 9.25 -5.78 -1.93
CA CYS A 38 8.74 -7.10 -2.22
C CYS A 38 9.74 -8.16 -1.73
N GLU A 39 9.32 -9.00 -0.79
CA GLU A 39 10.06 -10.17 -0.33
C GLU A 39 9.18 -11.41 -0.42
N LYS A 40 9.58 -12.40 -1.22
CA LYS A 40 8.86 -13.68 -1.36
C LYS A 40 7.37 -13.49 -1.71
N GLY A 41 7.06 -12.53 -2.57
CA GLY A 41 5.68 -12.22 -2.99
C GLY A 41 4.89 -11.36 -2.00
N VAL A 42 5.50 -10.92 -0.89
CA VAL A 42 4.86 -10.11 0.15
C VAL A 42 5.56 -8.75 0.29
N CYS A 43 4.79 -7.68 0.32
CA CYS A 43 5.24 -6.33 0.62
C CYS A 43 5.55 -6.19 2.12
N LYS A 44 6.83 -6.04 2.45
CA LYS A 44 7.29 -5.81 3.81
C LYS A 44 7.86 -4.42 3.97
N TRP A 45 7.63 -3.84 5.15
CA TRP A 45 8.19 -2.55 5.50
C TRP A 45 9.72 -2.56 5.38
N ARG A 46 10.26 -1.54 4.74
CA ARG A 46 11.69 -1.32 4.61
C ARG A 46 12.27 -0.85 5.94
N LYS A 47 13.22 -1.60 6.49
CA LYS A 47 13.85 -1.30 7.79
C LYS A 47 14.64 0.01 7.80
N ASP A 48 15.03 0.50 6.63
CA ASP A 48 15.73 1.77 6.45
C ASP A 48 14.77 2.96 6.36
N CYS A 49 13.47 2.73 6.21
CA CYS A 49 12.46 3.77 6.36
C CYS A 49 12.17 3.99 7.85
N PRO A 50 11.95 5.25 8.29
CA PRO A 50 11.61 5.53 9.67
C PRO A 50 10.33 4.78 10.04
N LEU A 51 10.33 4.11 11.18
CA LEU A 51 9.10 3.53 11.71
C LEU A 51 8.12 4.69 11.94
N GLN A 52 7.05 4.72 11.14
CA GLN A 52 5.93 5.60 11.42
C GLN A 52 5.22 5.03 12.64
N LEU A 53 5.72 5.37 13.82
CA LEU A 53 5.03 5.12 15.07
C LEU A 53 3.68 5.82 14.97
N TYR A 54 2.61 5.03 15.10
CA TYR A 54 1.20 5.41 15.14
C TYR A 54 0.83 6.33 16.32
N ALA A 55 1.78 7.12 16.82
CA ALA A 55 1.50 8.21 17.74
C ALA A 55 1.30 9.47 16.89
N PRO A 56 0.06 9.77 16.44
CA PRO A 56 -0.18 11.04 15.77
C PRO A 56 0.25 12.16 16.73
N PRO A 57 1.14 13.08 16.31
CA PRO A 57 1.48 14.23 17.13
C PRO A 57 0.19 14.98 17.49
N LYS A 58 0.07 15.41 18.75
CA LYS A 58 -1.05 16.27 19.17
C LYS A 58 -0.95 17.58 18.39
N LEU A 59 -1.78 17.72 17.36
CA LEU A 59 -1.87 18.94 16.57
C LEU A 59 -2.40 20.05 17.48
N LYS A 60 -1.58 21.08 17.72
CA LYS A 60 -1.91 22.16 18.66
C LYS A 60 -2.85 23.21 18.06
N LYS A 61 -2.91 23.32 16.72
CA LYS A 61 -3.80 24.25 16.00
C LYS A 61 -4.71 23.48 15.06
N ALA A 62 -5.96 23.91 14.94
CA ALA A 62 -6.94 23.38 14.00
C ALA A 62 -6.54 23.62 12.53
N SER A 63 -5.72 24.65 12.25
CA SER A 63 -5.17 24.94 10.92
C SER A 63 -3.99 24.04 10.52
N CYS A 64 -3.55 23.13 11.40
CA CYS A 64 -2.51 22.17 11.10
C CYS A 64 -3.11 20.85 10.64
N ARG A 65 -2.58 20.31 9.53
CA ARG A 65 -2.89 18.97 9.01
C ARG A 65 -1.62 18.13 8.88
N MET A 66 -1.77 16.83 9.04
CA MET A 66 -0.71 15.89 8.71
C MET A 66 -0.79 15.52 7.24
N VAL A 67 0.35 15.52 6.56
CA VAL A 67 0.49 14.99 5.21
C VAL A 67 1.57 13.92 5.20
N VAL A 68 1.39 12.92 4.36
CA VAL A 68 2.41 11.91 4.11
C VAL A 68 3.05 12.22 2.76
N GLU A 69 4.34 12.53 2.78
CA GLU A 69 5.14 12.78 1.59
C GLU A 69 6.19 11.70 1.43
N VAL A 70 6.42 11.22 0.21
CA VAL A 70 7.44 10.22 -0.06
C VAL A 70 8.76 10.95 -0.33
N ASP A 71 9.81 10.61 0.40
CA ASP A 71 11.15 11.18 0.19
C ASP A 71 11.85 10.57 -1.04
N GLU A 72 13.02 11.11 -1.39
CA GLU A 72 13.83 10.65 -2.53
C GLU A 72 14.24 9.17 -2.43
N LYS A 73 14.26 8.60 -1.22
CA LYS A 73 14.58 7.18 -0.98
C LYS A 73 13.34 6.28 -1.10
N GLY A 74 12.18 6.87 -1.40
CA GLY A 74 10.90 6.18 -1.49
C GLY A 74 10.28 5.84 -0.15
N CYS A 75 10.71 6.49 0.95
CA CYS A 75 10.16 6.28 2.28
C CYS A 75 9.08 7.34 2.60
N PRO A 76 7.93 6.94 3.16
CA PRO A 76 6.88 7.87 3.54
C PRO A 76 7.26 8.62 4.82
N GLN A 77 7.20 9.95 4.77
CA GLN A 77 7.49 10.87 5.86
C GLN A 77 6.22 11.60 6.26
N THR A 78 5.89 11.57 7.55
CA THR A 78 4.76 12.34 8.08
C THR A 78 5.22 13.76 8.40
N LYS A 79 4.65 14.75 7.73
CA LYS A 79 4.89 16.18 8.00
C LYS A 79 3.62 16.83 8.53
N THR A 80 3.79 17.83 9.39
CA THR A 80 2.69 18.70 9.83
C THR A 80 2.78 20.00 9.04
N ILE A 81 1.75 20.32 8.26
CA ILE A 81 1.61 21.59 7.55
C ILE A 81 0.55 22.39 8.28
N CYS A 82 0.90 23.60 8.71
CA CYS A 82 -0.05 24.55 9.26
C CYS A 82 -0.27 25.66 8.23
N ASP A 83 -1.52 25.94 7.90
CA ASP A 83 -1.83 27.11 7.10
C ASP A 83 -1.40 28.35 7.92
N ARG A 84 -0.67 29.26 7.28
CA ARG A 84 -0.26 30.53 7.91
C ARG A 84 -1.52 31.37 8.08
N ASP A 85 -1.87 31.65 9.34
CA ASP A 85 -2.83 32.69 9.71
C ASP A 85 -2.31 34.06 9.21
#